data_AF-A0A814RG23-F1
#
_entry.id   AF-A0A814RG23-F1
#
_cell.length_a   1.000
_cell.length_b   1.000
_cell.length_c   1.000
_cell.angle_alpha   90.00
_cell.angle_beta   90.00
_cell.angle_gamma   90.00
#
_symmetry.space_group_name_H-M   'P 1'
#
loop_
_entity.id
_entity.type
_entity.pdbx_description
1 polymer ?
#
loop_
_entity_poly.entity_id
_entity_poly.type
_entity_poly.pdbx_seq_one_letter_code
_entity_poly.pdbx_strand_id
1 'polypeptide(L)'
;MSEIAAKDIEKIVSTSQKRSLETDEADFKCKMLKHSDNHLLLGSGDSWYERNFFTSNEAQSILDELNEQVEFLPRDTFKFKIFGQINLLPRDKAFYGDVHEKDGSYPLYRYEASKDAEYPQVKQWTPVLQRLRNILLEKTGQRCNHLVVNQYRNNNDHIGYHVDKTRDFVQNASVLTLSFGEKRLFRLKNIRTKEIQELRLDSGSLFVLGPKTNSEWKHSIIKSGKLCGRRVSLTYRTIKTIKHKDGTLTETDSKGHLTDGTSEDGKVKEE
;
A
#
# COMPACT_ATOMS: atom_id res chain seq x y z
N MET A 1 -15.29 -45.69 -47.86
CA MET A 1 -14.46 -44.48 -47.65
C MET A 1 -15.35 -43.40 -47.03
N SER A 2 -16.19 -43.73 -46.05
CA SER A 2 -15.94 -44.06 -44.63
C SER A 2 -16.19 -42.82 -43.76
N GLU A 3 -17.39 -42.78 -43.18
CA GLU A 3 -17.92 -41.92 -42.10
C GLU A 3 -17.09 -41.96 -40.80
N ILE A 4 -15.83 -42.38 -40.87
CA ILE A 4 -14.93 -42.54 -39.73
C ILE A 4 -14.25 -41.21 -39.38
N ALA A 5 -14.16 -40.24 -40.30
CA ALA A 5 -13.45 -38.98 -40.07
C ALA A 5 -14.25 -37.91 -39.29
N ALA A 6 -15.58 -38.03 -39.17
CA ALA A 6 -16.40 -36.99 -38.52
C ALA A 6 -16.55 -37.20 -37.00
N LYS A 7 -16.55 -38.44 -36.52
CA LYS A 7 -16.70 -38.76 -35.07
C LYS A 7 -15.43 -38.52 -34.26
N ASP A 8 -14.25 -38.50 -34.90
CA ASP A 8 -12.98 -38.26 -34.20
C ASP A 8 -12.69 -36.78 -33.98
N ILE A 9 -13.27 -35.88 -34.79
CA ILE A 9 -13.09 -34.42 -34.62
C ILE A 9 -13.96 -33.90 -33.45
N GLU A 10 -15.19 -34.38 -33.27
CA GLU A 10 -16.03 -34.02 -32.12
C GLU A 10 -15.46 -34.53 -30.77
N LYS A 11 -14.73 -35.65 -30.78
CA LYS A 11 -14.02 -36.15 -29.59
C LYS A 11 -12.79 -35.31 -29.25
N ILE A 12 -12.05 -34.82 -30.24
CA ILE A 12 -10.87 -33.97 -30.00
C ILE A 12 -11.29 -32.56 -29.53
N VAL A 13 -12.38 -32.00 -30.05
CA VAL A 13 -12.91 -30.70 -29.61
C VAL A 13 -13.51 -30.77 -28.21
N SER A 14 -14.23 -31.86 -27.86
CA SER A 14 -14.79 -32.01 -26.50
C SER A 14 -13.74 -32.33 -25.43
N THR A 15 -12.63 -32.98 -25.79
CA THR A 15 -11.53 -33.23 -24.84
C THR A 15 -10.63 -32.00 -24.67
N SER A 16 -10.46 -31.18 -25.72
CA SER A 16 -9.74 -29.90 -25.67
C SER A 16 -10.48 -28.82 -24.85
N GLN A 17 -11.82 -28.75 -24.96
CA GLN A 17 -12.63 -27.85 -24.14
C GLN A 17 -12.89 -28.35 -22.71
N LYS A 18 -12.75 -29.66 -22.43
CA LYS A 18 -12.74 -30.15 -21.04
C LYS A 18 -11.40 -29.99 -20.34
N ARG A 19 -10.29 -29.94 -21.07
CA ARG A 19 -8.94 -29.77 -20.49
C ARG A 19 -8.56 -28.33 -20.16
N SER A 20 -9.43 -27.36 -20.45
CA SER A 20 -9.25 -25.94 -20.07
C SER A 20 -10.19 -25.48 -18.95
N LEU A 21 -10.98 -26.38 -18.35
CA LEU A 21 -11.95 -26.06 -17.30
C LEU A 21 -11.78 -26.88 -16.00
N GLU A 22 -10.82 -27.81 -15.93
CA GLU A 22 -10.62 -28.68 -14.74
C GLU A 22 -9.20 -28.63 -14.14
N THR A 23 -8.36 -27.66 -14.51
CA THR A 23 -7.07 -27.42 -13.84
C THR A 23 -6.97 -26.00 -13.33
N ASP A 24 -7.68 -25.68 -12.25
CA ASP A 24 -7.37 -24.56 -11.36
C ASP A 24 -8.08 -24.62 -9.99
N GLU A 25 -8.73 -25.75 -9.64
CA GLU A 25 -9.37 -25.95 -8.33
C GLU A 25 -8.64 -26.92 -7.38
N ALA A 26 -7.42 -27.35 -7.74
CA ALA A 26 -6.57 -28.13 -6.84
C ALA A 26 -5.50 -27.22 -6.20
N ASP A 27 -5.51 -27.16 -4.87
CA ASP A 27 -4.55 -26.50 -3.97
C ASP A 27 -4.65 -24.98 -3.73
N PHE A 28 -5.84 -24.47 -3.36
CA PHE A 28 -5.91 -23.32 -2.46
C PHE A 28 -7.08 -23.43 -1.48
N LYS A 29 -6.80 -23.75 -0.22
CA LYS A 29 -7.68 -23.39 0.91
C LYS A 29 -7.62 -21.86 1.12
N CYS A 30 -8.11 -21.08 0.16
CA CYS A 30 -8.28 -19.63 0.31
C CYS A 30 -9.75 -19.38 0.71
N LYS A 31 -9.98 -18.89 1.92
CA LYS A 31 -11.30 -18.36 2.28
C LYS A 31 -11.45 -17.01 1.59
N MET A 32 -12.05 -16.99 0.40
CA MET A 32 -12.67 -15.76 -0.08
C MET A 32 -13.76 -15.37 0.93
N LEU A 33 -13.56 -14.26 1.65
CA LEU A 33 -14.55 -13.77 2.61
C LEU A 33 -15.83 -13.39 1.83
N LYS A 34 -16.97 -13.95 2.25
CA LYS A 34 -18.27 -13.74 1.59
C LYS A 34 -18.63 -12.24 1.61
N HIS A 35 -19.11 -11.75 0.48
CA HIS A 35 -19.18 -10.33 0.08
C HIS A 35 -20.40 -9.52 0.60
N SER A 36 -21.01 -9.88 1.73
CA SER A 36 -22.28 -9.25 2.16
C SER A 36 -22.14 -7.97 2.99
N ASP A 37 -20.98 -7.73 3.63
CA ASP A 37 -20.83 -6.60 4.55
C ASP A 37 -19.97 -5.50 3.94
N ASN A 38 -20.45 -4.25 4.03
CA ASN A 38 -19.67 -3.06 3.64
C ASN A 38 -18.35 -2.94 4.43
N HIS A 39 -18.28 -3.60 5.58
CA HIS A 39 -17.16 -3.61 6.51
C HIS A 39 -16.68 -5.04 6.74
N LEU A 40 -15.39 -5.32 6.48
CA LEU A 40 -14.79 -6.66 6.64
C LEU A 40 -13.64 -6.60 7.64
N LEU A 41 -13.68 -7.45 8.67
CA LEU A 41 -12.55 -7.66 9.58
C LEU A 41 -11.50 -8.59 8.96
N LEU A 42 -10.23 -8.25 9.13
CA LEU A 42 -9.09 -8.90 8.48
C LEU A 42 -7.90 -9.08 9.44
N GLY A 43 -6.97 -9.93 9.04
CA GLY A 43 -5.70 -10.15 9.73
C GLY A 43 -5.89 -10.71 11.14
N SER A 44 -5.33 -10.02 12.13
CA SER A 44 -5.35 -10.39 13.55
C SER A 44 -6.56 -9.85 14.32
N GLY A 45 -7.58 -9.36 13.61
CA GLY A 45 -8.82 -8.81 14.19
C GLY A 45 -8.78 -7.30 14.49
N ASP A 46 -7.66 -6.63 14.22
CA ASP A 46 -7.47 -5.18 14.38
C ASP A 46 -7.36 -4.44 13.04
N SER A 47 -7.54 -5.15 11.92
CA SER A 47 -7.59 -4.56 10.58
C SER A 47 -8.98 -4.69 10.00
N TRP A 48 -9.38 -3.72 9.19
CA TRP A 48 -10.68 -3.72 8.55
C TRP A 48 -10.69 -3.02 7.20
N TYR A 49 -11.67 -3.38 6.38
CA TYR A 49 -11.89 -2.82 5.06
C TYR A 49 -13.30 -2.29 4.93
N GLU A 50 -13.43 -1.05 4.45
CA GLU A 50 -14.70 -0.44 4.09
C GLU A 50 -14.76 -0.18 2.58
N ARG A 51 -15.65 -0.92 1.90
CA ARG A 51 -15.71 -0.94 0.43
C ARG A 51 -16.13 0.40 -0.18
N ASN A 52 -17.20 0.98 0.35
CA ASN A 52 -17.88 2.14 -0.23
C ASN A 52 -17.67 3.38 0.65
N PHE A 53 -16.44 3.61 1.11
CA PHE A 53 -16.11 4.75 1.96
C PHE A 53 -16.35 6.09 1.23
N PHE A 54 -16.14 6.09 -0.09
CA PHE A 54 -16.64 7.09 -1.03
C PHE A 54 -17.58 6.43 -2.04
N THR A 55 -18.59 7.17 -2.48
CA THR A 55 -19.41 6.78 -3.63
C THR A 55 -18.56 6.75 -4.90
N SER A 56 -19.04 6.06 -5.95
CA SER A 56 -18.29 5.97 -7.21
C SER A 56 -18.04 7.34 -7.86
N ASN A 57 -18.98 8.29 -7.74
CA ASN A 57 -18.83 9.64 -8.28
C ASN A 57 -17.78 10.45 -7.51
N GLU A 58 -17.82 10.40 -6.17
CA GLU A 58 -16.79 11.03 -5.33
C GLU A 58 -15.42 10.43 -5.60
N ALA A 59 -15.32 9.09 -5.68
CA ALA A 59 -14.07 8.41 -5.95
C ALA A 59 -13.46 8.78 -7.31
N GLN A 60 -14.30 8.98 -8.33
CA GLN A 60 -13.85 9.44 -9.65
C GLN A 60 -13.38 10.90 -9.58
N SER A 61 -14.16 11.80 -8.98
CA SER A 61 -13.77 13.21 -8.80
C SER A 61 -12.44 13.35 -8.03
N ILE A 62 -12.28 12.57 -6.96
CA ILE A 62 -11.04 12.55 -6.18
C ILE A 62 -9.88 12.02 -7.03
N LEU A 63 -10.09 10.98 -7.83
CA LEU A 63 -9.04 10.47 -8.72
C LEU A 63 -8.60 11.53 -9.73
N ASP A 64 -9.52 12.35 -10.24
CA ASP A 64 -9.21 13.42 -11.17
C ASP A 64 -8.39 14.52 -10.48
N GLU A 65 -8.81 14.99 -9.30
CA GLU A 65 -8.03 15.93 -8.48
C GLU A 65 -6.63 15.41 -8.12
N LEU A 66 -6.51 14.10 -7.82
CA LEU A 66 -5.21 13.48 -7.55
C LEU A 66 -4.28 13.51 -8.77
N ASN A 67 -4.81 13.37 -9.98
CA ASN A 67 -4.00 13.44 -11.20
C ASN A 67 -3.48 14.85 -11.47
N GLU A 68 -4.26 15.86 -11.09
CA GLU A 68 -3.90 17.26 -11.27
C GLU A 68 -2.92 17.75 -10.21
N GLN A 69 -3.10 17.31 -8.96
CA GLN A 69 -2.38 17.88 -7.81
C GLN A 69 -1.18 17.06 -7.35
N VAL A 70 -1.12 15.75 -7.63
CA VAL A 70 -0.04 14.89 -7.14
C VAL A 70 1.14 14.84 -8.11
N GLU A 71 2.30 15.25 -7.64
CA GLU A 71 3.55 15.20 -8.39
C GLU A 71 4.31 13.90 -8.08
N PHE A 72 4.15 12.90 -8.95
CA PHE A 72 4.81 11.61 -8.83
C PHE A 72 6.28 11.67 -9.20
N LEU A 73 7.11 11.07 -8.35
CA LEU A 73 8.48 10.67 -8.69
C LEU A 73 8.44 9.37 -9.50
N PRO A 74 9.01 9.35 -10.70
CA PRO A 74 9.03 8.15 -11.54
C PRO A 74 9.78 7.00 -10.86
N ARG A 75 9.35 5.78 -11.17
CA ARG A 75 9.88 4.53 -10.59
C ARG A 75 11.40 4.33 -10.61
N ASP A 76 12.10 4.98 -11.54
CA ASP A 76 13.55 4.88 -11.73
C ASP A 76 14.36 5.82 -10.82
N THR A 77 13.67 6.78 -10.19
CA THR A 77 14.18 7.59 -9.06
C THR A 77 14.64 6.69 -7.92
N PHE A 78 13.95 5.56 -7.72
CA PHE A 78 14.20 4.65 -6.60
C PHE A 78 14.97 3.42 -7.06
N LYS A 79 16.28 3.43 -6.81
CA LYS A 79 17.17 2.30 -7.09
C LYS A 79 17.45 1.55 -5.81
N PHE A 80 17.27 0.23 -5.84
CA PHE A 80 17.68 -0.65 -4.74
C PHE A 80 18.45 -1.85 -5.30
N LYS A 81 19.42 -2.33 -4.53
CA LYS A 81 20.22 -3.50 -4.90
C LYS A 81 19.63 -4.76 -4.27
N ILE A 82 19.32 -5.75 -5.10
CA ILE A 82 19.01 -7.13 -4.67
C ILE A 82 20.00 -8.04 -5.36
N PHE A 83 20.75 -8.85 -4.59
CA PHE A 83 21.76 -9.77 -5.11
C PHE A 83 22.73 -9.14 -6.14
N GLY A 84 23.17 -7.91 -5.88
CA GLY A 84 24.07 -7.17 -6.78
C GLY A 84 23.39 -6.52 -8.00
N GLN A 85 22.13 -6.84 -8.29
CA GLN A 85 21.37 -6.24 -9.40
C GLN A 85 20.63 -4.98 -8.96
N ILE A 86 20.76 -3.91 -9.75
CA ILE A 86 19.98 -2.68 -9.58
C ILE A 86 18.56 -2.94 -10.05
N ASN A 87 17.61 -2.90 -9.13
CA ASN A 87 16.19 -3.03 -9.41
C ASN A 87 15.51 -1.67 -9.27
N LEU A 88 14.57 -1.40 -10.17
CA LEU A 88 13.70 -0.22 -10.12
C LEU A 88 12.44 -0.58 -9.34
N LEU A 89 11.84 0.40 -8.66
CA LEU A 89 10.52 0.16 -8.08
C LEU A 89 9.53 -0.21 -9.19
N PRO A 90 8.59 -1.13 -8.97
CA PRO A 90 7.56 -1.46 -9.96
C PRO A 90 6.30 -0.61 -9.74
N ARG A 91 6.46 0.70 -9.51
CA ARG A 91 5.42 1.72 -9.31
C ARG A 91 6.05 3.10 -9.10
N ASP A 92 5.31 4.16 -9.42
CA ASP A 92 5.71 5.54 -9.10
C ASP A 92 5.24 5.91 -7.69
N LYS A 93 5.88 6.91 -7.08
CA LYS A 93 5.58 7.34 -5.71
C LYS A 93 5.57 8.85 -5.53
N ALA A 94 4.83 9.33 -4.54
CA ALA A 94 4.98 10.69 -4.02
C ALA A 94 4.91 10.68 -2.48
N PHE A 95 5.48 11.70 -1.85
CA PHE A 95 5.61 11.80 -0.40
C PHE A 95 5.12 13.17 0.06
N TYR A 96 4.19 13.15 1.02
CA TYR A 96 3.56 14.34 1.55
C TYR A 96 3.47 14.26 3.06
N GLY A 97 3.47 15.40 3.74
CA GLY A 97 3.43 15.43 5.19
C GLY A 97 3.28 16.82 5.77
N ASP A 98 3.22 16.88 7.10
CA ASP A 98 3.29 18.12 7.86
C ASP A 98 4.70 18.70 7.77
N VAL A 99 4.98 19.46 6.70
CA VAL A 99 6.23 20.21 6.53
C VAL A 99 6.06 21.59 7.14
N HIS A 100 6.82 21.86 8.21
CA HIS A 100 6.70 23.10 8.96
C HIS A 100 7.36 24.26 8.20
N GLU A 101 6.61 25.35 7.98
CA GLU A 101 7.04 26.46 7.10
C GLU A 101 8.27 27.21 7.62
N LYS A 102 8.44 27.33 8.94
CA LYS A 102 9.49 28.16 9.53
C LYS A 102 10.87 27.49 9.52
N ASP A 103 10.93 26.21 9.87
CA ASP A 103 12.19 25.48 10.03
C ASP A 103 12.37 24.37 9.00
N GLY A 104 11.37 24.10 8.15
CA GLY A 104 11.42 23.05 7.14
C GLY A 104 11.41 21.63 7.71
N SER A 105 11.10 21.47 9.01
CA SER A 105 11.02 20.15 9.64
C SER A 105 9.85 19.34 9.08
N TYR A 106 10.00 18.02 9.04
CA TYR A 106 9.00 17.13 8.47
C TYR A 106 9.03 15.73 9.12
N PRO A 107 7.91 14.99 9.09
CA PRO A 107 7.87 13.61 9.57
C PRO A 107 8.69 12.70 8.65
N LEU A 108 9.70 12.06 9.22
CA LEU A 108 10.60 11.17 8.51
C LEU A 108 10.16 9.72 8.70
N TYR A 109 9.79 9.07 7.59
CA TYR A 109 9.63 7.62 7.57
C TYR A 109 10.80 6.96 6.85
N ARG A 110 11.61 6.21 7.60
CA ARG A 110 12.83 5.57 7.10
C ARG A 110 12.53 4.20 6.53
N TYR A 111 12.45 4.11 5.21
CA TYR A 111 12.43 2.85 4.46
C TYR A 111 13.79 2.15 4.49
N GLU A 112 13.82 0.83 4.34
CA GLU A 112 15.03 0.12 3.89
C GLU A 112 15.25 0.39 2.40
N ALA A 113 15.61 1.62 2.06
CA ALA A 113 16.43 1.84 0.89
C ALA A 113 17.89 1.61 1.34
N SER A 114 18.78 1.24 0.41
CA SER A 114 20.19 0.95 0.72
C SER A 114 20.82 2.02 1.63
N LYS A 115 21.90 1.69 2.37
CA LYS A 115 22.62 2.65 3.25
C LYS A 115 22.91 4.01 2.58
N ASP A 116 22.99 4.02 1.24
CA ASP A 116 23.28 5.18 0.40
C ASP A 116 22.06 5.84 -0.26
N ALA A 117 20.83 5.43 0.10
CA ALA A 117 19.64 5.95 -0.54
C ALA A 117 19.22 7.28 0.10
N GLU A 118 19.31 8.35 -0.68
CA GLU A 118 18.67 9.61 -0.35
C GLU A 118 17.14 9.41 -0.30
N TYR A 119 16.54 9.76 0.85
CA TYR A 119 15.10 9.74 0.99
C TYR A 119 14.51 10.91 0.21
N PRO A 120 13.43 10.71 -0.56
CA PRO A 120 12.79 11.81 -1.27
C PRO A 120 12.30 12.87 -0.30
N GLN A 121 12.31 14.11 -0.77
CA GLN A 121 11.73 15.22 -0.04
C GLN A 121 10.23 14.99 0.19
N VAL A 122 9.81 15.10 1.44
CA VAL A 122 8.40 15.15 1.82
C VAL A 122 7.87 16.54 1.46
N LYS A 123 6.80 16.60 0.66
CA LYS A 123 6.16 17.85 0.23
C LYS A 123 5.03 18.26 1.17
N GLN A 124 4.67 19.54 1.14
CA GLN A 124 3.47 20.03 1.81
C GLN A 124 2.21 19.44 1.17
N TRP A 125 1.18 19.19 2.00
CA TRP A 125 -0.11 18.70 1.55
C TRP A 125 -0.69 19.54 0.41
N THR A 126 -1.20 18.87 -0.62
CA THR A 126 -2.10 19.51 -1.58
C THR A 126 -3.51 19.62 -1.01
N PRO A 127 -4.37 20.50 -1.55
CA PRO A 127 -5.75 20.64 -1.08
C PRO A 127 -6.53 19.32 -1.03
N VAL A 128 -6.43 18.46 -2.06
CA VAL A 128 -7.11 17.15 -2.08
C VAL A 128 -6.57 16.23 -0.97
N LEU A 129 -5.26 16.19 -0.76
CA LEU A 129 -4.64 15.29 0.21
C LEU A 129 -4.93 15.72 1.65
N GLN A 130 -4.99 17.04 1.91
CA GLN A 130 -5.37 17.60 3.20
C GLN A 130 -6.86 17.34 3.51
N ARG A 131 -7.74 17.51 2.52
CA ARG A 131 -9.18 17.22 2.68
C ARG A 131 -9.42 15.76 3.03
N LEU A 132 -8.79 14.82 2.31
CA LEU A 132 -8.91 13.39 2.58
C LEU A 132 -8.33 13.01 3.95
N ARG A 133 -7.23 13.64 4.36
CA ARG A 133 -6.66 13.49 5.71
C ARG A 133 -7.66 13.90 6.80
N ASN A 134 -8.37 15.02 6.62
CA ASN A 134 -9.37 15.48 7.59
C ASN A 134 -10.57 14.52 7.67
N ILE A 135 -11.05 14.01 6.53
CA ILE A 135 -12.11 12.99 6.49
C ILE A 135 -11.67 11.72 7.25
N LEU A 136 -10.42 11.28 7.08
CA LEU A 136 -9.89 10.14 7.83
C LEU A 136 -9.84 10.42 9.33
N LEU A 137 -9.44 11.62 9.75
CA LEU A 137 -9.45 12.03 11.16
C LEU A 137 -10.87 11.98 11.75
N GLU A 138 -11.86 12.54 11.05
CA GLU A 138 -13.26 12.53 11.50
C GLU A 138 -13.82 11.11 11.63
N LYS A 139 -13.49 10.23 10.68
CA LYS A 139 -14.03 8.86 10.63
C LYS A 139 -13.33 7.88 11.55
N THR A 140 -12.03 8.04 11.78
CA THR A 140 -11.22 7.07 12.53
C THR A 140 -10.75 7.60 13.89
N GLY A 141 -10.84 8.90 14.12
CA GLY A 141 -10.22 9.57 15.27
C GLY A 141 -8.69 9.64 15.20
N GLN A 142 -8.05 9.07 14.16
CA GLN A 142 -6.61 8.98 14.06
C GLN A 142 -6.03 10.16 13.28
N ARG A 143 -5.12 10.92 13.91
CA ARG A 143 -4.32 11.92 13.22
C ARG A 143 -3.24 11.24 12.39
N CYS A 144 -3.03 11.70 11.16
CA CYS A 144 -1.89 11.29 10.33
C CYS A 144 -1.07 12.53 10.00
N ASN A 145 0.25 12.44 9.94
CA ASN A 145 1.13 13.56 9.59
C ASN A 145 2.02 13.25 8.38
N HIS A 146 1.97 12.03 7.87
CA HIS A 146 2.77 11.58 6.73
C HIS A 146 1.93 10.74 5.77
N LEU A 147 2.24 10.82 4.49
CA LEU A 147 1.55 10.12 3.41
C LEU A 147 2.54 9.64 2.36
N VAL A 148 2.30 8.42 1.90
CA VAL A 148 2.87 7.89 0.65
C VAL A 148 1.76 7.70 -0.36
N VAL A 149 1.92 8.30 -1.51
CA VAL A 149 1.09 8.01 -2.69
C VAL A 149 1.81 6.96 -3.52
N ASN A 150 1.13 5.90 -3.91
CA ASN A 150 1.65 4.92 -4.87
C ASN A 150 0.76 4.94 -6.13
N GLN A 151 1.38 5.02 -7.30
CA GLN A 151 0.72 4.88 -8.59
C GLN A 151 1.12 3.56 -9.25
N TYR A 152 0.11 2.72 -9.48
CA TYR A 152 0.20 1.50 -10.26
C TYR A 152 -0.39 1.78 -11.63
N ARG A 153 0.46 1.93 -12.64
CA ARG A 153 0.06 2.41 -13.97
C ARG A 153 -0.72 1.38 -14.76
N ASN A 154 -0.37 0.11 -14.59
CA ASN A 154 -0.98 -1.02 -15.28
C ASN A 154 -0.86 -2.31 -14.45
N ASN A 155 -1.05 -3.45 -15.11
CA ASN A 155 -1.05 -4.79 -14.52
C ASN A 155 0.32 -5.29 -14.05
N ASN A 156 1.42 -4.71 -14.54
CA ASN A 156 2.79 -5.10 -14.19
C ASN A 156 3.30 -4.46 -12.90
N ASP A 157 2.71 -3.33 -12.51
CA ASP A 157 3.06 -2.62 -11.29
C ASP A 157 2.50 -3.35 -10.07
N HIS A 158 3.32 -3.50 -9.02
CA HIS A 158 3.00 -4.35 -7.87
C HIS A 158 3.80 -3.96 -6.62
N ILE A 159 3.54 -4.63 -5.51
CA ILE A 159 4.42 -4.61 -4.33
C ILE A 159 4.40 -6.01 -3.70
N GLY A 160 5.58 -6.62 -3.58
CA GLY A 160 5.72 -7.95 -2.97
C GLY A 160 5.32 -7.97 -1.49
N TYR A 161 5.26 -9.16 -0.91
CA TYR A 161 4.97 -9.32 0.52
C TYR A 161 5.95 -8.55 1.39
N HIS A 162 5.42 -7.67 2.23
CA HIS A 162 6.18 -6.87 3.18
C HIS A 162 5.37 -6.62 4.46
N VAL A 163 6.05 -6.16 5.50
CA VAL A 163 5.46 -5.50 6.65
C VAL A 163 5.86 -4.03 6.59
N ASP A 164 4.96 -3.14 7.00
CA ASP A 164 5.34 -1.74 7.18
C ASP A 164 6.31 -1.64 8.36
N LYS A 165 7.40 -0.88 8.21
CA LYS A 165 8.38 -0.71 9.28
C LYS A 165 7.79 0.25 10.32
N THR A 166 7.86 -0.13 11.60
CA THR A 166 7.19 0.62 12.67
C THR A 166 8.13 1.50 13.49
N ARG A 167 9.44 1.52 13.17
CA ARG A 167 10.46 2.28 13.92
C ARG A 167 10.06 3.74 14.16
N ASP A 168 9.57 4.40 13.11
CA ASP A 168 9.23 5.82 13.13
C ASP A 168 7.74 6.06 13.44
N PHE A 169 6.97 5.02 13.73
CA PHE A 169 5.52 5.17 13.98
C PHE A 169 5.27 5.58 15.43
N VAL A 170 4.21 6.36 15.62
CA VAL A 170 3.60 6.47 16.95
C VAL A 170 3.09 5.08 17.36
N GLN A 171 3.31 4.72 18.63
CA GLN A 171 2.92 3.41 19.15
C GLN A 171 1.42 3.16 18.95
N ASN A 172 1.08 1.95 18.51
CA ASN A 172 -0.30 1.48 18.23
C ASN A 172 -1.07 2.26 17.15
N ALA A 173 -0.44 3.18 16.42
CA ALA A 173 -1.08 3.84 15.29
C ALA A 173 -1.32 2.82 14.15
N SER A 174 -2.51 2.89 13.56
CA SER A 174 -2.86 2.09 12.37
C SER A 174 -2.34 2.75 11.10
N VAL A 175 -2.22 2.00 10.02
CA VAL A 175 -1.95 2.56 8.69
C VAL A 175 -3.26 2.64 7.92
N LEU A 176 -3.60 3.84 7.43
CA LEU A 176 -4.87 4.10 6.73
C LEU A 176 -4.61 4.20 5.23
N THR A 177 -5.24 3.35 4.43
CA THR A 177 -5.04 3.31 2.98
C THR A 177 -6.35 3.56 2.23
N LEU A 178 -6.40 4.68 1.49
CA LEU A 178 -7.45 4.94 0.51
C LEU A 178 -7.02 4.42 -0.87
N SER A 179 -7.96 3.88 -1.64
CA SER A 179 -7.71 3.36 -3.00
C SER A 179 -8.62 4.03 -4.03
N PHE A 180 -8.07 4.46 -5.16
CA PHE A 180 -8.80 5.09 -6.25
C PHE A 180 -8.38 4.52 -7.61
N GLY A 181 -9.33 4.43 -8.54
CA GLY A 181 -9.14 3.88 -9.88
C GLY A 181 -9.30 2.37 -9.93
N GLU A 182 -8.48 1.72 -10.75
CA GLU A 182 -8.63 0.32 -11.08
C GLU A 182 -8.46 -0.61 -9.85
N LYS A 183 -9.28 -1.65 -9.78
CA LYS A 183 -9.23 -2.61 -8.66
C LYS A 183 -7.92 -3.40 -8.70
N ARG A 184 -7.39 -3.73 -7.52
CA ARG A 184 -6.21 -4.61 -7.40
C ARG A 184 -6.42 -5.66 -6.33
N LEU A 185 -5.86 -6.85 -6.57
CA LEU A 185 -5.84 -7.93 -5.60
C LEU A 185 -4.80 -7.61 -4.52
N PHE A 186 -5.30 -7.35 -3.33
CA PHE A 186 -4.54 -7.23 -2.10
C PHE A 186 -4.55 -8.56 -1.36
N ARG A 187 -3.41 -8.91 -0.78
CA ARG A 187 -3.25 -10.19 -0.09
C ARG A 187 -2.51 -10.01 1.22
N LEU A 188 -3.12 -10.50 2.30
CA LEU A 188 -2.48 -10.71 3.60
C LEU A 188 -1.99 -12.15 3.69
N LYS A 189 -0.80 -12.34 4.27
CA LYS A 189 -0.24 -13.66 4.57
C LYS A 189 0.33 -13.69 5.98
N ASN A 190 -0.23 -14.52 6.85
CA ASN A 190 0.25 -14.68 8.21
C ASN A 190 1.68 -15.22 8.19
N ILE A 191 2.57 -14.61 8.96
CA ILE A 191 3.99 -14.94 8.97
C ILE A 191 4.23 -16.34 9.53
N ARG A 192 3.47 -16.74 10.56
CA ARG A 192 3.62 -18.02 11.26
C ARG A 192 2.79 -19.12 10.63
N THR A 193 1.46 -18.95 10.56
CA THR A 193 0.52 -19.98 10.12
C THR A 193 0.49 -20.15 8.60
N LYS A 194 1.05 -19.19 7.85
CA LYS A 194 0.99 -19.11 6.38
C LYS A 194 -0.42 -18.97 5.83
N GLU A 195 -1.42 -18.73 6.69
CA GLU A 195 -2.79 -18.39 6.27
C GLU A 195 -2.77 -17.20 5.31
N ILE A 196 -3.61 -17.26 4.28
CA ILE A 196 -3.75 -16.21 3.28
C ILE A 196 -5.19 -15.69 3.30
N GLN A 197 -5.31 -14.36 3.32
CA GLN A 197 -6.58 -13.65 3.13
C GLN A 197 -6.44 -12.73 1.93
N GLU A 198 -7.48 -12.68 1.10
CA GLU A 198 -7.49 -11.93 -0.14
C GLU A 198 -8.66 -10.96 -0.21
N LEU A 199 -8.40 -9.80 -0.78
CA LEU A 199 -9.38 -8.74 -0.96
C LEU A 199 -9.10 -8.00 -2.26
N ARG A 200 -10.16 -7.64 -3.00
CA ARG A 200 -10.05 -6.67 -4.09
C ARG A 200 -10.30 -5.28 -3.51
N LEU A 201 -9.30 -4.41 -3.59
CA LEU A 201 -9.44 -3.02 -3.16
C LEU A 201 -10.19 -2.25 -4.25
N ASP A 202 -11.41 -1.82 -3.93
CA ASP A 202 -12.30 -1.08 -4.81
C ASP A 202 -11.90 0.41 -4.86
N SER A 203 -12.30 1.10 -5.93
CA SER A 203 -12.16 2.56 -5.99
C SER A 203 -13.06 3.21 -4.95
N GLY A 204 -12.54 4.20 -4.20
CA GLY A 204 -13.25 4.85 -3.11
C GLY A 204 -13.23 4.07 -1.80
N SER A 205 -12.44 3.00 -1.68
CA SER A 205 -12.40 2.19 -0.47
C SER A 205 -11.35 2.66 0.55
N LEU A 206 -11.60 2.32 1.82
CA LEU A 206 -10.67 2.48 2.93
C LEU A 206 -10.23 1.10 3.45
N PHE A 207 -8.93 0.89 3.60
CA PHE A 207 -8.36 -0.23 4.33
C PHE A 207 -7.55 0.30 5.51
N VAL A 208 -7.87 -0.19 6.72
CA VAL A 208 -7.16 0.10 7.96
C VAL A 208 -6.35 -1.12 8.35
N LEU A 209 -5.03 -0.97 8.37
CA LEU A 209 -4.09 -1.99 8.82
C LEU A 209 -3.70 -1.69 10.27
N GLY A 210 -4.20 -2.52 11.19
CA GLY A 210 -3.88 -2.40 12.61
C GLY A 210 -2.45 -2.85 12.95
N PRO A 211 -1.90 -2.37 14.08
CA PRO A 211 -0.52 -2.64 14.49
C PRO A 211 -0.22 -4.13 14.73
N LYS A 212 -1.17 -4.89 15.30
CA LYS A 212 -1.01 -6.32 15.53
C LYS A 212 -0.99 -7.06 14.20
N THR A 213 -1.92 -6.75 13.29
CA THR A 213 -1.89 -7.32 11.93
C THR A 213 -0.57 -6.99 11.22
N ASN A 214 -0.08 -5.75 11.27
CA ASN A 214 1.19 -5.39 10.63
C ASN A 214 2.40 -6.15 11.21
N SER A 215 2.35 -6.56 12.48
CA SER A 215 3.40 -7.37 13.11
C SER A 215 3.32 -8.87 12.78
N GLU A 216 2.12 -9.39 12.56
CA GLU A 216 1.87 -10.84 12.40
C GLU A 216 1.65 -11.26 10.94
N TRP A 217 1.37 -10.30 10.04
CA TRP A 217 1.00 -10.55 8.64
C TRP A 217 1.83 -9.70 7.69
N LYS A 218 2.24 -10.31 6.58
CA LYS A 218 2.76 -9.60 5.42
C LYS A 218 1.62 -9.22 4.49
N HIS A 219 1.75 -8.11 3.78
CA HIS A 219 0.78 -7.66 2.80
C HIS A 219 1.40 -7.36 1.43
N SER A 220 0.60 -7.44 0.37
CA SER A 220 1.08 -7.26 -1.02
C SER A 220 -0.04 -6.79 -1.95
N ILE A 221 0.35 -6.15 -3.06
CA ILE A 221 -0.50 -5.97 -4.24
C ILE A 221 0.08 -6.86 -5.33
N ILE A 222 -0.69 -7.83 -5.80
CA ILE A 222 -0.23 -8.85 -6.74
C ILE A 222 -0.26 -8.29 -8.17
N LYS A 223 0.72 -8.70 -9.00
CA LYS A 223 0.67 -8.45 -10.46
C LYS A 223 -0.61 -9.05 -11.04
N SER A 224 -1.27 -8.33 -11.91
CA SER A 224 -2.42 -8.88 -12.63
C SER A 224 -1.95 -9.57 -13.91
N GLY A 225 -2.41 -10.81 -14.12
CA GLY A 225 -2.22 -11.51 -15.40
C GLY A 225 -3.07 -10.92 -16.54
N LYS A 226 -4.08 -10.10 -16.20
CA LYS A 226 -4.94 -9.38 -17.16
C LYS A 226 -4.54 -7.91 -17.22
N LEU A 227 -4.65 -7.31 -18.39
CA LEU A 227 -4.54 -5.86 -18.55
C LEU A 227 -5.54 -5.16 -17.62
N CYS A 228 -5.10 -4.10 -16.95
CA CYS A 228 -5.94 -3.33 -16.04
C CYS A 228 -5.45 -1.88 -15.99
N GLY A 229 -6.38 -0.95 -15.75
CA GLY A 229 -6.11 0.49 -15.72
C GLY A 229 -5.28 0.96 -14.53
N ARG A 230 -5.11 2.28 -14.43
CA ARG A 230 -4.34 2.93 -13.37
C ARG A 230 -5.03 2.82 -12.01
N ARG A 231 -4.26 2.57 -10.95
CA ARG A 231 -4.68 2.67 -9.55
C ARG A 231 -3.78 3.63 -8.79
N VAL A 232 -4.36 4.50 -7.99
CA VAL A 232 -3.66 5.34 -7.02
C VAL A 232 -4.04 4.89 -5.62
N SER A 233 -3.07 4.78 -4.71
CA SER A 233 -3.35 4.55 -3.29
C SER A 233 -2.65 5.54 -2.40
N LEU A 234 -3.39 6.04 -1.41
CA LEU A 234 -2.93 7.02 -0.42
C LEU A 234 -2.74 6.30 0.91
N THR A 235 -1.51 6.10 1.34
CA THR A 235 -1.18 5.40 2.61
C THR A 235 -0.74 6.40 3.67
N TYR A 236 -1.69 6.82 4.50
CA TYR A 236 -1.51 7.76 5.60
C TYR A 236 -0.99 7.06 6.86
N ARG A 237 -0.09 7.75 7.57
CA ARG A 237 0.60 7.26 8.76
C ARG A 237 0.73 8.35 9.82
N THR A 238 0.89 7.92 11.06
CA THR A 238 1.25 8.77 12.21
C THR A 238 2.70 8.48 12.59
N ILE A 239 3.59 9.41 12.24
CA ILE A 239 5.03 9.28 12.38
C ILE A 239 5.48 10.11 13.58
N LYS A 240 6.23 9.49 14.51
CA LYS A 240 6.81 10.17 15.67
C LYS A 240 8.11 10.89 15.34
N THR A 241 8.91 10.36 14.42
CA THR A 241 10.23 10.90 14.11
C THR A 241 10.13 12.12 13.20
N ILE A 242 10.61 13.26 13.68
CA ILE A 242 10.68 14.52 12.94
C ILE A 242 12.13 14.80 12.58
N LYS A 243 12.38 15.07 11.29
CA LYS A 243 13.69 15.51 10.80
C LYS A 243 13.69 17.01 10.60
N HIS A 244 14.67 17.68 11.19
CA HIS A 244 14.89 19.11 11.08
C HIS A 244 15.82 19.45 9.90
N LYS A 245 15.83 20.71 9.49
CA LYS A 245 16.65 21.20 8.37
C LYS A 245 18.16 21.09 8.61
N ASP A 246 18.60 21.15 9.86
CA ASP A 246 19.98 20.92 10.27
C ASP A 246 20.37 19.42 10.28
N GLY A 247 19.42 18.53 9.97
CA GLY A 247 19.61 17.08 9.94
C GLY A 247 19.33 16.37 11.26
N THR A 248 19.08 17.10 12.35
CA THR A 248 18.75 16.51 13.65
C THR A 248 17.40 15.79 13.62
N LEU A 249 17.26 14.79 14.48
CA LEU A 249 16.03 14.01 14.64
C LEU A 249 15.45 14.23 16.03
N THR A 250 14.13 14.39 16.10
CA THR A 250 13.37 14.47 17.36
C THR A 250 12.19 13.51 17.30
N GLU A 251 11.63 13.14 18.46
CA GLU A 251 10.43 12.31 18.54
C GLU A 251 9.24 13.11 19.09
N THR A 252 8.04 12.75 18.63
CA THR A 252 6.77 13.34 19.05
C THR A 252 5.80 12.29 19.56
N ASP A 253 4.93 12.69 20.49
CA ASP A 253 3.84 11.87 20.99
C ASP A 253 2.71 11.72 19.95
N SER A 254 1.66 10.98 20.31
CA SER A 254 0.48 10.79 19.44
C SER A 254 -0.32 12.07 19.15
N LYS A 255 -0.09 13.14 19.93
CA LYS A 255 -0.71 14.45 19.75
C LYS A 255 0.17 15.40 18.94
N GLY A 256 1.42 15.03 18.64
CA GLY A 256 2.40 15.84 17.94
C GLY A 256 3.24 16.74 18.86
N HIS A 257 3.19 16.56 20.19
CA HIS A 257 4.10 17.26 21.11
C HIS A 257 5.46 16.58 21.10
N LEU A 258 6.54 17.37 21.20
CA LEU A 258 7.87 16.83 21.39
C LEU A 258 7.91 16.01 22.69
N THR A 259 8.45 14.81 22.62
CA THR A 259 8.75 14.01 23.81
C THR A 259 10.18 14.29 24.23
N ASP A 260 10.43 14.44 25.52
CA ASP A 260 11.78 14.49 26.10
C ASP A 260 12.44 13.11 25.93
N GLY A 261 12.93 12.84 24.72
CA GLY A 261 13.57 11.60 24.32
C GLY A 261 14.87 11.94 23.63
N THR A 262 15.97 11.87 24.39
CA THR A 262 17.33 11.82 23.85
C THR A 262 17.43 10.67 22.84
N SER A 263 17.55 10.98 21.55
CA SER A 263 17.93 9.95 20.58
C SER A 263 19.42 9.65 20.75
N GLU A 264 19.75 8.52 21.34
CA GLU A 264 21.05 7.88 21.17
C GLU A 264 21.22 7.53 19.69
N ASP A 265 21.85 8.42 18.92
CA ASP A 265 22.55 8.11 17.67
C ASP A 265 23.51 9.27 17.39
N GLY A 266 24.49 9.42 18.27
CA GLY A 266 25.56 10.40 18.18
C GLY A 266 26.92 9.72 18.25
N LYS A 267 27.59 9.61 17.09
CA LYS A 267 28.98 9.19 16.83
C LYS A 267 29.21 7.69 16.57
N VAL A 268 29.34 7.35 15.28
CA VAL A 268 30.40 6.42 14.87
C VAL A 268 31.70 7.23 14.91
N LYS A 269 32.60 6.90 15.84
CA LYS A 269 34.00 7.30 15.72
C LYS A 269 34.61 6.45 14.59
N GLU A 270 35.13 7.12 13.57
CA GLU A 270 36.17 6.54 12.73
C GLU A 270 37.44 6.47 13.58
N GLU A 271 37.92 5.26 13.83
CA GLU A 271 39.34 4.95 14.10
C GLU A 271 39.89 4.19 12.88
#